data_AF-A0A5D3CUI3-F1
#
_entry.id   AF-A0A5D3CUI3-F1
#
_cell.length_a   1.000
_cell.length_b   1.000
_cell.length_c   1.000
_cell.angle_alpha   90.00
_cell.angle_beta   90.00
_cell.angle_gamma   90.00
#
_symmetry.space_group_name_H-M   'P 1'
#
loop_
_entity.id
_entity.type
_entity.pdbx_description
1 polymer ?
#
loop_
_entity_poly.entity_id
_entity_poly.type
_entity_poly.pdbx_seq_one_letter_code
_entity_poly.pdbx_strand_id
1 'polypeptide(L)'
;METSFSFSPFHADKAIVTFKDPTQATLLCNNNEWSTIGSFYVRFEKWSFKKHAAPILVPSYGGWVSFRGIPLSAWKTDTFIQIGNACRGFLDVAKETKTRKNLVEARIKIRYNYSSFIPTNISIKDDNGHLFFVQAVTHENGK
;
A
#
# COMPACT_ATOMS: atom_id res chain seq x y z
N MET A 1 -20.47 25.58 20.11
CA MET A 1 -20.83 24.15 20.18
C MET A 1 -19.54 23.36 19.97
N GLU A 2 -18.98 22.78 21.03
CA GLU A 2 -17.84 21.87 20.90
C GLU A 2 -18.33 20.57 20.27
N THR A 3 -18.14 20.43 18.96
CA THR A 3 -18.25 19.13 18.30
C THR A 3 -17.06 18.30 18.74
N SER A 4 -17.21 17.53 19.83
CA SER A 4 -16.15 16.62 20.25
C SER A 4 -16.15 15.40 19.32
N PHE A 5 -15.43 15.50 18.23
CA PHE A 5 -14.96 14.35 17.49
C PHE A 5 -13.55 14.02 17.94
N SER A 6 -13.15 12.76 17.81
CA SER A 6 -11.77 12.32 17.98
C SER A 6 -11.28 11.73 16.67
N PHE A 7 -9.97 11.81 16.43
CA PHE A 7 -9.34 11.13 15.32
C PHE A 7 -8.21 10.26 15.83
N SER A 8 -8.05 9.08 15.23
CA SER A 8 -6.95 8.16 15.50
C SER A 8 -6.32 7.72 14.18
N PRO A 9 -4.98 7.72 14.07
CA PRO A 9 -4.29 7.10 12.95
C PRO A 9 -4.66 5.61 12.86
N PHE A 10 -4.88 5.10 11.64
CA PHE A 10 -5.25 3.69 11.45
C PHE A 10 -4.35 2.97 10.46
N HIS A 11 -4.22 3.50 9.25
CA HIS A 11 -3.25 3.07 8.24
C HIS A 11 -2.46 4.27 7.76
N ALA A 12 -1.39 4.03 7.01
CA ALA A 12 -0.55 5.11 6.51
C ALA A 12 -1.33 6.10 5.61
N ASP A 13 -2.40 5.62 4.97
CA ASP A 13 -3.32 6.38 4.12
C ASP A 13 -4.70 6.63 4.74
N LYS A 14 -4.95 6.24 6.01
CA LYS A 14 -6.29 6.30 6.63
C LYS A 14 -6.26 6.70 8.10
N ALA A 15 -7.28 7.45 8.51
CA ALA A 15 -7.58 7.72 9.91
C ALA A 15 -9.03 7.35 10.22
N ILE A 16 -9.30 6.98 11.48
CA ILE A 16 -10.66 6.80 11.98
C ILE A 16 -11.07 8.08 12.67
N VAL A 17 -12.21 8.63 12.25
CA VAL A 17 -12.84 9.78 12.91
C VAL A 17 -14.08 9.28 13.64
N THR A 18 -14.14 9.51 14.94
CA THR A 18 -15.25 9.11 15.80
C THR A 18 -16.02 10.35 16.23
N PHE A 19 -17.33 10.34 15.99
CA PHE A 19 -18.24 11.41 16.41
C PHE A 19 -19.09 10.91 17.58
N LYS A 20 -19.37 11.79 18.56
CA LYS A 20 -20.36 11.48 19.60
C LYS A 20 -21.78 11.40 19.03
N ASP A 21 -22.10 12.26 18.06
CA ASP A 21 -23.39 12.25 17.36
C ASP A 21 -23.27 11.50 16.02
N PRO A 22 -23.97 10.36 15.83
CA PRO A 22 -23.93 9.60 14.58
C PRO A 22 -24.50 10.37 13.37
N THR A 23 -25.32 11.40 13.60
CA THR A 23 -25.88 12.25 12.54
C THR A 23 -24.78 13.00 11.81
N GLN A 24 -23.78 13.50 12.55
CA GLN A 24 -22.62 14.21 11.98
C GLN A 24 -21.79 13.31 11.08
N ALA A 25 -21.50 12.08 11.53
CA ALA A 25 -20.78 11.10 10.72
C ALA A 25 -21.54 10.75 9.44
N THR A 26 -22.88 10.64 9.53
CA THR A 26 -23.73 10.33 8.38
C THR A 26 -23.74 11.47 7.36
N LEU A 27 -23.89 12.72 7.81
CA LEU A 27 -23.82 13.89 6.93
C LEU A 27 -22.47 13.97 6.21
N LEU A 28 -21.38 13.72 6.92
CA LEU A 28 -20.03 13.76 6.35
C LEU A 28 -19.81 12.63 5.32
N CYS A 29 -20.28 11.41 5.61
CA CYS A 29 -20.13 10.27 4.71
C CYS A 29 -21.10 10.30 3.52
N ASN A 30 -22.20 11.05 3.60
CA ASN A 30 -23.12 11.22 2.46
C ASN A 30 -22.45 12.00 1.32
N ASN A 31 -21.46 12.83 1.65
CA ASN A 31 -20.57 13.41 0.67
C ASN A 31 -19.51 12.38 0.24
N ASN A 32 -19.86 11.54 -0.75
CA ASN A 32 -18.98 10.50 -1.29
C ASN A 32 -17.87 11.06 -2.20
N GLU A 33 -17.73 12.39 -2.28
CA GLU A 33 -16.73 13.05 -3.08
C GLU A 33 -15.44 13.29 -2.31
N TRP A 34 -14.36 13.42 -3.07
CA TRP A 34 -13.09 13.84 -2.51
C TRP A 34 -13.12 15.34 -2.20
N SER A 35 -12.66 15.70 -1.02
CA SER A 35 -12.61 17.07 -0.50
C SER A 35 -11.20 17.43 -0.09
N THR A 36 -10.84 18.70 -0.24
CA THR A 36 -9.55 19.22 0.22
C THR A 36 -9.64 19.71 1.66
N ILE A 37 -8.81 19.17 2.54
CA ILE A 37 -8.65 19.61 3.93
C ILE A 37 -7.20 20.03 4.13
N GLY A 38 -6.98 21.35 4.21
CA GLY A 38 -5.62 21.90 4.21
C GLY A 38 -4.86 21.50 2.94
N SER A 39 -3.74 20.82 3.09
CA SER A 39 -2.93 20.30 1.99
C SER A 39 -3.30 18.88 1.53
N PHE A 40 -4.31 18.25 2.16
CA PHE A 40 -4.68 16.88 1.89
C PHE A 40 -5.95 16.79 1.05
N TYR A 41 -5.97 15.85 0.11
CA TYR A 41 -7.18 15.48 -0.62
C TYR A 41 -7.70 14.18 -0.01
N VAL A 42 -8.87 14.23 0.63
CA VAL A 42 -9.41 13.15 1.45
C VAL A 42 -10.85 12.83 1.07
N ARG A 43 -11.28 11.61 1.35
CA ARG A 43 -12.68 11.19 1.21
C ARG A 43 -13.15 10.60 2.53
N PHE A 44 -14.38 10.91 2.93
CA PHE A 44 -15.00 10.35 4.11
C PHE A 44 -15.89 9.18 3.73
N GLU A 45 -15.74 8.06 4.43
CA GLU A 45 -16.53 6.85 4.18
C GLU A 45 -16.94 6.22 5.51
N LYS A 46 -18.14 5.63 5.53
CA LYS A 46 -18.60 4.87 6.69
C LYS A 46 -17.69 3.67 6.92
N TRP A 47 -17.18 3.54 8.13
CA TRP A 47 -16.29 2.43 8.49
C TRP A 47 -16.92 1.06 8.17
N SER A 48 -16.13 0.17 7.57
CA SER A 48 -16.47 -1.24 7.42
C SER A 48 -15.19 -2.07 7.45
N PHE A 49 -15.22 -3.16 8.22
CA PHE A 49 -14.07 -4.06 8.34
C PHE A 49 -13.61 -4.57 6.97
N LYS A 50 -14.55 -5.06 6.15
CA LYS A 50 -14.25 -5.64 4.83
C LYS A 50 -13.57 -4.67 3.87
N LYS A 51 -13.93 -3.39 3.88
CA LYS A 51 -13.35 -2.41 2.94
C LYS A 51 -12.08 -1.74 3.46
N HIS A 52 -11.98 -1.53 4.78
CA HIS A 52 -11.01 -0.59 5.32
C HIS A 52 -9.99 -1.21 6.27
N ALA A 53 -10.25 -2.41 6.82
CA ALA A 53 -9.34 -3.03 7.80
C ALA A 53 -7.96 -3.36 7.22
N ALA A 54 -7.89 -3.66 5.92
CA ALA A 54 -6.63 -3.98 5.27
C ALA A 54 -5.87 -2.70 4.84
N PRO A 55 -4.54 -2.64 5.08
CA PRO A 55 -3.71 -1.63 4.44
C PRO A 55 -3.70 -1.87 2.93
N ILE A 56 -3.98 -0.82 2.17
CA ILE A 56 -3.94 -0.83 0.70
C ILE A 56 -2.64 -0.20 0.20
N LEU A 57 -2.09 0.70 1.02
CA LEU A 57 -0.85 1.41 0.77
C LEU A 57 0.11 1.20 1.94
N VAL A 58 1.39 1.08 1.64
CA VAL A 58 2.48 1.10 2.62
C VAL A 58 3.39 2.30 2.40
N PRO A 59 3.96 2.87 3.47
CA PRO A 59 4.88 3.99 3.34
C PRO A 59 6.17 3.56 2.62
N SER A 60 6.50 4.24 1.53
CA SER A 60 7.75 4.06 0.79
C SER A 60 8.02 5.29 -0.08
N TYR A 61 9.22 5.84 0.02
CA TYR A 61 9.73 6.87 -0.89
C TYR A 61 10.33 6.27 -2.18
N GLY A 62 10.19 4.96 -2.38
CA GLY A 62 10.89 4.20 -3.40
C GLY A 62 12.25 3.70 -2.92
N GLY A 63 13.18 3.47 -3.85
CA GLY A 63 14.46 2.85 -3.54
C GLY A 63 14.33 1.33 -3.41
N TRP A 64 15.10 0.73 -2.49
CA TRP A 64 15.08 -0.72 -2.29
C TRP A 64 13.91 -1.13 -1.41
N VAL A 65 13.01 -1.94 -1.97
CA VAL A 65 11.84 -2.48 -1.28
C VAL A 65 11.85 -4.00 -1.34
N SER A 66 11.48 -4.65 -0.24
CA SER A 66 11.33 -6.10 -0.15
C SER A 66 9.90 -6.53 -0.49
N PHE A 67 9.78 -7.66 -1.18
CA PHE A 67 8.51 -8.24 -1.60
C PHE A 67 8.46 -9.73 -1.26
N ARG A 68 7.32 -10.21 -0.73
CA ARG A 68 7.07 -11.60 -0.34
C ARG A 68 5.95 -12.23 -1.16
N GLY A 69 5.91 -13.57 -1.18
CA GLY A 69 4.82 -14.33 -1.80
C GLY A 69 4.98 -14.56 -3.31
N ILE A 70 6.18 -14.35 -3.85
CA ILE A 70 6.48 -14.65 -5.25
C ILE A 70 6.67 -16.17 -5.39
N PRO A 71 5.86 -16.86 -6.23
CA PRO A 71 6.05 -18.28 -6.49
C PRO A 71 7.42 -18.57 -7.10
N LEU A 72 8.02 -19.72 -6.77
CA LEU A 72 9.33 -20.10 -7.31
C LEU A 72 9.31 -20.21 -8.84
N SER A 73 8.19 -20.65 -9.42
CA SER A 73 7.97 -20.69 -10.88
C SER A 73 8.00 -19.31 -11.53
N ALA A 74 7.60 -18.27 -10.80
CA ALA A 74 7.60 -16.87 -11.26
C ALA A 74 8.85 -16.10 -10.77
N TRP A 75 9.87 -16.76 -10.21
CA TRP A 75 11.09 -16.11 -9.73
C TRP A 75 12.07 -15.80 -10.87
N LYS A 76 11.73 -14.78 -11.66
CA LYS A 76 12.44 -14.36 -12.86
C LYS A 76 12.33 -12.86 -13.12
N THR A 77 13.16 -12.35 -14.02
CA THR A 77 13.29 -10.93 -14.33
C THR A 77 11.97 -10.27 -14.69
N ASP A 78 11.16 -10.89 -15.56
CA ASP A 78 9.88 -10.32 -16.01
C ASP A 78 8.92 -10.08 -14.85
N THR A 79 8.88 -10.98 -13.88
CA THR A 79 8.07 -10.84 -12.68
C THR A 79 8.56 -9.69 -11.81
N PHE A 80 9.87 -9.51 -11.65
CA PHE A 80 10.43 -8.37 -10.91
C PHE A 80 10.13 -7.03 -11.60
N ILE A 81 10.14 -7.00 -12.93
CA ILE A 81 9.74 -5.82 -13.72
C ILE A 81 8.25 -5.52 -13.51
N GLN A 82 7.39 -6.53 -13.58
CA GLN A 82 5.95 -6.37 -13.29
C GLN A 82 5.72 -5.77 -11.89
N ILE A 83 6.39 -6.31 -10.87
CA ILE A 83 6.28 -5.80 -9.49
C ILE A 83 6.74 -4.35 -9.41
N GLY A 84 7.93 -4.04 -9.92
CA GLY A 84 8.49 -2.69 -9.85
C GLY A 84 7.59 -1.67 -10.56
N ASN A 85 7.06 -2.03 -11.73
CA ASN A 85 6.16 -1.18 -12.51
C ASN A 85 4.80 -1.00 -11.86
N ALA A 86 4.23 -2.04 -11.23
CA ALA A 86 2.98 -1.94 -10.49
C ALA A 86 3.08 -1.02 -9.27
N CYS A 87 4.28 -0.86 -8.70
CA CYS A 87 4.52 0.16 -7.69
C CYS A 87 4.66 1.55 -8.33
N ARG A 88 5.81 1.86 -8.92
CA ARG A 88 6.16 3.20 -9.43
C ARG A 88 7.14 3.21 -10.61
N GLY A 89 7.56 2.04 -11.08
CA GLY A 89 8.60 1.85 -12.09
C GLY A 89 9.76 1.02 -11.56
N PHE A 90 10.10 -0.03 -12.28
CA PHE A 90 11.26 -0.88 -12.02
C PHE A 90 12.56 -0.15 -12.34
N LEU A 91 13.58 -0.30 -11.49
CA LEU A 91 14.94 0.19 -11.74
C LEU A 91 15.98 -0.94 -11.75
N ASP A 92 15.95 -1.83 -10.74
CA ASP A 92 16.89 -2.95 -10.64
C ASP A 92 16.36 -4.02 -9.67
N VAL A 93 17.05 -5.16 -9.60
CA VAL A 93 16.82 -6.23 -8.65
C VAL A 93 18.13 -6.66 -7.99
N ALA A 94 18.10 -6.85 -6.67
CA ALA A 94 19.28 -7.14 -5.88
C ALA A 94 19.95 -8.44 -6.32
N LYS A 95 21.28 -8.51 -6.16
CA LYS A 95 22.07 -9.69 -6.55
C LYS A 95 21.60 -10.95 -5.81
N GLU A 96 21.27 -10.85 -4.52
CA GLU A 96 20.75 -11.99 -3.74
C GLU A 96 19.43 -12.54 -4.31
N THR A 97 18.54 -11.66 -4.76
CA THR A 97 17.28 -12.03 -5.42
C THR A 97 17.54 -12.67 -6.77
N LYS A 98 18.42 -12.10 -7.61
CA LYS A 98 18.82 -12.71 -8.90
C LYS A 98 19.42 -14.10 -8.70
N THR A 99 20.25 -14.26 -7.68
CA THR A 99 20.96 -15.52 -7.35
C THR A 99 20.14 -16.48 -6.50
N ARG A 100 18.87 -16.17 -6.20
CA ARG A 100 17.95 -17.01 -5.41
C ARG A 100 18.49 -17.36 -4.02
N LYS A 101 19.37 -16.53 -3.44
CA LYS A 101 19.94 -16.74 -2.11
C LYS A 101 18.92 -16.56 -0.98
N ASN A 102 17.94 -15.68 -1.20
CA ASN A 102 16.79 -15.49 -0.32
C ASN A 102 15.53 -15.59 -1.17
N LEU A 103 14.78 -16.69 -1.01
CA LEU A 103 13.50 -16.93 -1.69
C LEU A 103 12.29 -16.47 -0.85
N VAL A 104 12.53 -16.05 0.39
CA VAL A 104 11.48 -15.46 1.24
C VAL A 104 11.15 -14.06 0.72
N GLU A 105 12.18 -13.28 0.40
CA GLU A 105 12.04 -11.90 -0.04
C GLU A 105 12.81 -11.59 -1.33
N ALA A 106 12.11 -11.00 -2.29
CA ALA A 106 12.72 -10.35 -3.43
C ALA A 106 12.96 -8.88 -3.12
N ARG A 107 14.20 -8.41 -3.28
CA ARG A 107 14.58 -7.02 -3.06
C ARG A 107 14.71 -6.32 -4.40
N ILE A 108 13.79 -5.41 -4.67
CA ILE A 108 13.64 -4.73 -5.95
C ILE A 108 13.82 -3.23 -5.73
N LYS A 109 14.60 -2.59 -6.61
CA LYS A 109 14.76 -1.14 -6.62
C LYS A 109 13.66 -0.53 -7.49
N ILE A 110 12.88 0.35 -6.89
CA ILE A 110 11.80 1.07 -7.58
C ILE A 110 12.11 2.57 -7.64
N ARG A 111 11.52 3.25 -8.62
CA ARG A 111 11.71 4.69 -8.83
C ARG A 111 11.31 5.50 -7.58
N TYR A 112 12.15 6.47 -7.22
CA TYR A 112 11.86 7.40 -6.14
C TYR A 112 10.63 8.25 -6.47
N ASN A 113 9.83 8.57 -5.47
CA ASN A 113 8.73 9.51 -5.60
C ASN A 113 8.61 10.36 -4.33
N TYR A 114 8.18 11.62 -4.50
CA TYR A 114 7.77 12.49 -3.41
C TYR A 114 6.45 12.02 -2.76
N SER A 115 5.68 11.16 -3.43
CA SER A 115 4.59 10.41 -2.80
C SER A 115 5.16 9.32 -1.90
N SER A 116 4.80 9.36 -0.62
CA SER A 116 5.29 8.46 0.41
C SER A 116 4.66 7.07 0.38
N PHE A 117 4.00 6.62 -0.70
CA PHE A 117 3.23 5.37 -0.70
C PHE A 117 3.36 4.51 -1.96
N ILE A 118 3.35 3.19 -1.74
CA ILE A 118 3.22 2.13 -2.76
C ILE A 118 2.12 1.13 -2.37
N PRO A 119 1.57 0.33 -3.30
CA PRO A 119 0.58 -0.69 -2.98
C PRO A 119 1.10 -1.75 -2.01
N THR A 120 0.29 -2.14 -1.03
CA THR A 120 0.60 -3.24 -0.10
C THR A 120 0.58 -4.60 -0.81
N ASN A 121 -0.39 -4.80 -1.70
CA ASN A 121 -0.57 -6.04 -2.46
C ASN A 121 -0.48 -5.73 -3.95
N ILE A 122 0.32 -6.50 -4.67
CA ILE A 122 0.56 -6.38 -6.10
C ILE A 122 0.10 -7.65 -6.79
N SER A 123 -0.73 -7.50 -7.82
CA SER A 123 -1.12 -8.62 -8.66
C SER A 123 -0.09 -8.80 -9.78
N ILE A 124 0.45 -10.01 -9.91
CA ILE A 124 1.36 -10.40 -10.99
C ILE A 124 0.76 -11.54 -11.80
N LYS A 125 1.18 -11.67 -13.06
CA LYS A 125 0.83 -12.81 -13.93
C LYS A 125 2.08 -13.62 -14.26
N ASP A 126 1.95 -14.94 -14.22
CA ASP A 126 2.96 -15.84 -14.81
C ASP A 126 2.79 -15.96 -16.34
N ASP A 127 3.64 -16.78 -16.96
CA ASP A 127 3.63 -17.02 -18.40
C ASP A 127 2.36 -17.70 -18.91
N ASN A 128 1.64 -18.40 -18.04
CA ASN A 128 0.37 -19.04 -18.34
C ASN A 128 -0.83 -18.11 -18.06
N GLY A 129 -0.58 -16.89 -17.59
CA GLY A 129 -1.61 -15.93 -17.21
C GLY A 129 -2.21 -16.16 -15.82
N HIS A 130 -1.69 -17.08 -15.01
CA HIS A 130 -2.16 -17.28 -13.64
C HIS A 130 -1.83 -16.08 -12.78
N LEU A 131 -2.80 -15.65 -11.98
CA LEU A 131 -2.68 -14.50 -11.10
C LEU A 131 -2.14 -14.91 -9.73
N PHE A 132 -1.14 -14.17 -9.27
CA PHE A 132 -0.60 -14.28 -7.91
C PHE A 132 -0.59 -12.92 -7.22
N PHE A 133 -0.66 -12.93 -5.90
CA PHE A 133 -0.55 -11.73 -5.07
C PHE A 133 0.81 -11.71 -4.36
N VAL A 134 1.52 -10.60 -4.54
CA VAL A 134 2.81 -10.32 -3.94
C VAL A 134 2.63 -9.18 -2.94
N GLN A 135 3.22 -9.32 -1.76
CA GLN A 135 3.09 -8.35 -0.69
C GLN A 135 4.35 -7.49 -0.58
N ALA A 136 4.20 -6.17 -0.55
CA ALA A 136 5.26 -5.25 -0.19
C ALA A 136 5.54 -5.34 1.32
N VAL A 137 6.81 -5.48 1.69
CA VAL A 137 7.24 -5.59 3.09
C VAL A 137 7.69 -4.21 3.57
N THR A 138 7.06 -3.75 4.64
CA THR A 138 7.59 -2.65 5.46
C THR A 138 8.42 -3.26 6.56
N HIS A 139 9.73 -3.06 6.50
CA HIS A 139 10.53 -3.22 7.71
C HIS A 139 10.25 -1.99 8.58
N GLU A 140 9.65 -2.20 9.74
CA GLU A 140 9.74 -1.21 10.80
C GLU A 140 11.24 -1.03 11.06
N ASN A 141 11.80 0.11 10.68
CA ASN A 141 13.14 0.46 11.14
C ASN A 141 13.04 0.50 12.65
N GLY A 142 13.56 -0.55 13.32
CA GLY A 142 13.72 -0.57 14.76
C GLY A 142 14.43 0.71 15.17
N LYS A 143 13.77 1.50 16.01
CA LYS A 143 14.42 2.55 16.78
C LYS A 143 15.42 1.94 17.74
#